data_AF-A0A3N2PMQ1-F1
#
_entry.id   AF-A0A3N2PMQ1-F1
#
_cell.length_a   1.000
_cell.length_b   1.000
_cell.length_c   1.000
_cell.angle_alpha   90.00
_cell.angle_beta   90.00
_cell.angle_gamma   90.00
#
_symmetry.space_group_name_H-M   'P 1'
#
loop_
_entity.id
_entity.type
_entity.pdbx_description
1 polymer ?
#
loop_
_entity_poly.entity_id
_entity_poly.type
_entity_poly.pdbx_seq_one_letter_code
_entity_poly.pdbx_strand_id
1 'polypeptide(L)'
;MSAPPSSSTPHPLALPSNFSPDALDTLTELAAILTRLRAAIQASNPPTAPGGVTGSTPLPTGATPNQLGASPGGTGALSLRELSTQTDALKHKLQRARTQIKTLPDMERDIEEQEEEIQELEARIRMQREVLEKLRERGVDFGNEGDKMET
;
A
#
# COMPACT_ATOMS: atom_id res chain seq x y z
N MET A 1 -7.00 -37.81 -21.27
CA MET A 1 -6.21 -37.77 -20.02
C MET A 1 -6.47 -36.42 -19.38
N SER A 2 -7.21 -36.39 -18.27
CA SER A 2 -7.65 -35.14 -17.63
C SER A 2 -6.60 -34.71 -16.60
N ALA A 3 -6.12 -33.48 -16.68
CA ALA A 3 -5.17 -32.92 -15.72
C ALA A 3 -5.82 -32.78 -14.32
N PRO A 4 -5.07 -33.01 -13.22
CA PRO A 4 -5.58 -32.76 -11.88
C PRO A 4 -5.76 -31.25 -11.64
N PRO A 5 -6.79 -30.83 -10.87
CA PRO A 5 -6.97 -29.43 -10.51
C PRO A 5 -5.86 -29.01 -9.54
N SER A 6 -5.04 -28.04 -9.95
CA SER A 6 -4.08 -27.37 -9.07
C SER A 6 -4.83 -26.64 -7.96
N SER A 7 -4.95 -27.26 -6.79
CA SER A 7 -5.33 -26.56 -5.57
C SER A 7 -4.17 -25.67 -5.19
N SER A 8 -4.23 -24.39 -5.54
CA SER A 8 -3.24 -23.40 -5.11
C SER A 8 -3.39 -23.18 -3.61
N THR A 9 -2.71 -23.99 -2.80
CA THR A 9 -2.49 -23.67 -1.39
C THR A 9 -1.80 -22.31 -1.35
N PRO A 10 -2.39 -21.30 -0.67
CA PRO A 10 -1.79 -19.97 -0.62
C PRO A 10 -0.38 -20.06 -0.03
N HIS A 11 0.58 -19.38 -0.66
CA HIS A 11 1.96 -19.34 -0.19
C HIS A 11 1.97 -18.80 1.25
N PRO A 12 2.80 -19.33 2.17
CA PRO A 12 2.80 -18.93 3.59
C PRO A 12 3.10 -17.43 3.80
N LEU A 13 3.74 -16.78 2.82
CA LEU A 13 4.05 -15.35 2.79
C LEU A 13 3.12 -14.55 1.85
N ALA A 14 2.04 -15.15 1.36
CA ALA A 14 1.09 -14.46 0.49
C ALA A 14 0.35 -13.38 1.29
N LEU A 15 0.21 -12.20 0.68
CA LEU A 15 -0.56 -11.11 1.27
C LEU A 15 -2.03 -11.52 1.46
N PRO A 16 -2.66 -11.12 2.59
CA PRO A 16 -4.07 -11.34 2.80
C PRO A 16 -4.91 -10.73 1.67
N SER A 17 -5.94 -11.44 1.19
CA SER A 17 -6.78 -10.99 0.06
C SER A 17 -7.59 -9.73 0.36
N ASN A 18 -7.67 -9.33 1.64
CA ASN A 18 -8.33 -8.13 2.14
C ASN A 18 -7.35 -6.97 2.39
N PHE A 19 -6.04 -7.16 2.16
CA PHE A 19 -5.04 -6.12 2.27
C PHE A 19 -5.15 -5.18 1.07
N SER A 20 -5.33 -3.89 1.34
CA SER A 20 -5.39 -2.86 0.30
C SER A 20 -4.43 -1.73 0.70
N PRO A 21 -3.50 -1.31 -0.18
CA PRO A 21 -2.53 -0.26 0.14
C PRO A 21 -3.19 1.07 0.48
N ASP A 22 -4.41 1.33 -0.02
CA ASP A 22 -5.21 2.52 0.31
C ASP A 22 -5.62 2.58 1.79
N ALA A 23 -5.63 1.43 2.48
CA ALA A 23 -5.90 1.41 3.92
C ALA A 23 -4.74 2.00 4.75
N LEU A 24 -3.52 2.04 4.19
CA LEU A 24 -2.33 2.56 4.87
C LEU A 24 -2.06 4.03 4.55
N ASP A 25 -2.65 4.58 3.49
CA ASP A 25 -2.49 5.99 3.09
C ASP A 25 -3.35 6.94 3.94
N THR A 26 -3.04 6.99 5.24
CA THR A 26 -3.69 7.89 6.21
C THR A 26 -3.02 9.26 6.27
N LEU A 27 -1.76 9.34 5.84
CA LEU A 27 -0.96 10.58 5.84
C LEU A 27 -1.50 11.60 4.85
N THR A 28 -1.82 11.17 3.63
CA THR A 28 -2.38 12.05 2.59
C THR A 28 -3.72 12.64 3.03
N GLU A 29 -4.58 11.82 3.64
CA GLU A 29 -5.86 12.28 4.19
C GLU A 29 -5.70 13.25 5.35
N LEU A 30 -4.81 12.95 6.31
CA LEU A 30 -4.53 13.82 7.44
C LEU A 30 -3.98 15.18 6.96
N ALA A 31 -3.05 15.17 6.02
CA ALA A 31 -2.50 16.38 5.42
C ALA A 31 -3.58 17.21 4.72
N ALA A 32 -4.50 16.57 4.00
CA ALA A 32 -5.64 17.24 3.37
C ALA A 32 -6.59 17.86 4.41
N ILE A 33 -6.92 17.14 5.49
CA ILE A 33 -7.77 17.64 6.58
C ILE A 33 -7.12 18.83 7.28
N LEU A 34 -5.83 18.74 7.61
CA LEU A 34 -5.09 19.83 8.27
C LEU A 34 -4.98 21.08 7.38
N THR A 35 -4.73 20.90 6.08
CA THR A 35 -4.65 22.01 5.12
C THR A 35 -5.99 22.76 5.05
N ARG A 36 -7.09 22.02 4.99
CA ARG A 36 -8.44 22.62 4.96
C ARG A 36 -8.84 23.24 6.30
N LEU A 37 -8.42 22.66 7.42
CA LEU A 37 -8.63 23.25 8.75
C LEU A 37 -7.87 24.57 8.90
N ARG A 38 -6.62 24.63 8.46
CA ARG A 38 -5.81 25.86 8.46
C ARG A 38 -6.50 26.96 7.64
N ALA A 39 -7.03 26.63 6.46
CA ALA A 39 -7.78 27.57 5.64
C ALA A 39 -9.05 28.08 6.34
N ALA A 40 -9.77 27.21 7.08
CA ALA A 40 -10.94 27.61 7.85
C ALA A 40 -10.62 28.53 9.03
N ILE A 41 -9.50 28.29 9.73
CA ILE A 41 -9.02 29.15 10.82
C ILE A 41 -8.63 30.53 10.28
N GLN A 42 -7.97 30.59 9.11
CA GLN A 42 -7.61 31.85 8.47
C GLN A 42 -8.83 32.63 7.97
N ALA A 43 -9.88 31.94 7.50
CA ALA A 43 -11.12 32.58 7.08
C ALA A 43 -11.96 33.11 8.25
N SER A 44 -11.85 32.49 9.43
CA SER A 44 -12.57 32.91 10.64
C SER A 44 -11.87 34.00 11.46
N ASN A 45 -10.59 34.26 11.17
CA ASN A 45 -9.83 35.35 11.75
C ASN A 45 -9.60 36.44 10.68
N PRO A 46 -10.47 37.46 10.55
CA PRO A 46 -10.21 38.55 9.62
C PRO A 46 -8.89 39.23 10.00
N PRO A 47 -8.01 39.55 9.05
CA PRO A 47 -6.85 40.36 9.37
C PRO A 47 -7.35 41.70 9.92
N THR A 48 -6.97 42.01 11.16
CA THR A 48 -6.95 43.38 11.65
C THR A 48 -5.96 44.11 10.76
N ALA A 49 -6.45 44.86 9.79
CA ALA A 49 -5.63 45.71 8.94
C ALA A 49 -5.05 46.86 9.77
N PRO A 50 -3.72 47.07 9.81
CA PRO A 50 -3.18 48.42 9.88
C PRO A 50 -3.15 48.97 8.45
N GLY A 51 -3.78 50.11 8.23
CA GLY A 51 -3.96 50.70 6.90
C GLY A 51 -2.67 50.89 6.10
N GLY A 52 -2.79 50.81 4.78
CA GLY A 52 -1.70 51.20 3.86
C GLY A 52 -1.83 50.68 2.42
N VAL A 53 -2.39 51.54 1.56
CA VAL A 53 -2.07 51.77 0.14
C VAL A 53 -2.38 50.69 -0.94
N THR A 54 -3.38 51.04 -1.76
CA THR A 54 -3.55 50.89 -3.22
C THR A 54 -2.96 49.69 -3.98
N GLY A 55 -3.86 48.88 -4.57
CA GLY A 55 -3.57 48.10 -5.78
C GLY A 55 -4.59 47.01 -6.13
N SER A 56 -5.58 47.35 -6.98
CA SER A 56 -6.45 46.45 -7.78
C SER A 56 -7.70 45.81 -7.11
N THR A 57 -8.83 46.51 -7.23
CA THR A 57 -10.26 46.12 -7.43
C THR A 57 -10.71 44.63 -7.48
N PRO A 58 -12.02 44.30 -7.26
CA PRO A 58 -13.03 44.83 -6.34
C PRO A 58 -13.77 43.75 -5.50
N LEU A 59 -14.43 44.21 -4.44
CA LEU A 59 -15.35 43.53 -3.50
C LEU A 59 -16.75 43.28 -4.16
N PRO A 60 -17.81 42.85 -3.42
CA PRO A 60 -18.21 41.55 -2.88
C PRO A 60 -19.42 40.93 -3.63
N THR A 61 -19.60 39.61 -3.59
CA THR A 61 -20.93 39.04 -3.82
C THR A 61 -21.17 37.84 -2.92
N GLY A 62 -22.28 37.88 -2.19
CA GLY A 62 -22.65 36.88 -1.20
C GLY A 62 -22.62 35.47 -1.75
N ALA A 63 -21.81 34.62 -1.12
CA ALA A 63 -21.99 33.19 -1.21
C ALA A 63 -22.90 32.79 -0.03
N THR A 64 -24.15 32.52 -0.36
CA THR A 64 -25.01 31.62 0.40
C THR A 64 -24.21 30.39 0.87
N PRO A 65 -24.49 29.82 2.06
CA PRO A 65 -23.84 28.58 2.46
C PRO A 65 -24.35 27.49 1.52
N ASN A 66 -23.60 27.23 0.44
CA ASN A 66 -23.89 26.15 -0.48
C ASN A 66 -23.63 24.84 0.27
N GLN A 67 -24.69 24.32 0.92
CA GLN A 67 -24.75 22.98 1.50
C GLN A 67 -24.81 21.88 0.42
N LEU A 68 -24.14 22.08 -0.71
CA LEU A 68 -24.09 21.11 -1.78
C LEU A 68 -22.65 20.64 -1.97
N GLY A 69 -22.40 19.42 -1.53
CA GLY A 69 -21.23 18.66 -1.94
C GLY A 69 -20.36 18.24 -0.76
N ALA A 70 -20.88 17.33 0.08
CA ALA A 70 -20.05 16.37 0.79
C ALA A 70 -19.32 15.49 -0.25
N SER A 71 -18.28 16.06 -0.88
CA SER A 71 -17.37 15.35 -1.76
C SER A 71 -16.08 15.12 -0.98
N PRO A 72 -15.53 13.90 -0.94
CA PRO A 72 -14.26 13.61 -0.27
C PRO A 72 -13.10 14.51 -0.78
N GLY A 73 -13.24 15.13 -1.96
CA GLY A 73 -12.27 16.01 -2.59
C GLY A 73 -12.58 17.51 -2.57
N GLY A 74 -13.51 18.00 -1.74
CA GLY A 74 -13.82 19.44 -1.68
C GLY A 74 -12.65 20.28 -1.17
N THR A 75 -12.21 21.27 -1.96
CA THR A 75 -11.16 22.26 -1.65
C THR A 75 -11.64 23.43 -0.75
N GLY A 76 -12.87 23.34 -0.25
CA GLY A 76 -13.45 24.34 0.65
C GLY A 76 -12.88 24.28 2.07
N ALA A 77 -12.94 25.42 2.77
CA ALA A 77 -12.63 25.51 4.19
C ALA A 77 -13.55 24.56 4.99
N LEU A 78 -12.96 23.67 5.79
CA LEU A 78 -13.72 22.73 6.63
C LEU A 78 -14.48 23.48 7.73
N SER A 79 -15.78 23.23 7.86
CA SER A 79 -16.55 23.75 9.00
C SER A 79 -16.26 22.92 10.26
N LEU A 80 -16.35 23.54 11.45
CA LEU A 80 -16.09 22.86 12.73
C LEU A 80 -16.98 21.63 12.98
N ARG A 81 -18.19 21.58 12.38
CA ARG A 81 -19.10 20.42 12.43
C ARG A 81 -18.68 19.28 11.50
N GLU A 82 -17.98 19.58 10.42
CA GLU A 82 -17.54 18.60 9.44
C GLU A 82 -16.22 17.92 9.85
N LEU A 83 -15.48 18.57 10.75
CA LEU A 83 -14.26 18.04 11.35
C LEU A 83 -14.49 16.70 12.07
N SER A 84 -15.57 16.55 12.84
CA SER A 84 -15.85 15.29 13.54
C SER A 84 -16.07 14.15 12.56
N THR A 85 -16.84 14.41 11.50
CA THR A 85 -17.16 13.42 10.46
C THR A 85 -15.93 13.02 9.65
N GLN A 86 -15.11 13.99 9.24
CA GLN A 86 -13.84 13.75 8.53
C GLN A 86 -12.83 12.99 9.41
N THR A 87 -12.78 13.33 10.70
CA THR A 87 -11.88 12.65 11.66
C THR A 87 -12.36 11.23 11.96
N ASP A 88 -13.67 10.99 12.01
CA ASP A 88 -14.21 9.63 12.22
C ASP A 88 -13.90 8.69 11.06
N ALA A 89 -13.96 9.18 9.81
CA ALA A 89 -13.50 8.42 8.65
C ALA A 89 -12.01 8.02 8.78
N LEU A 90 -11.16 8.96 9.21
CA LEU A 90 -9.75 8.71 9.47
C LEU A 90 -9.53 7.70 10.60
N LYS A 91 -10.32 7.76 11.69
CA LYS A 91 -10.28 6.76 12.77
C LYS A 91 -10.60 5.35 12.26
N HIS A 92 -11.64 5.22 11.44
CA HIS A 92 -12.00 3.92 10.87
C HIS A 92 -10.92 3.39 9.93
N LYS A 93 -10.28 4.25 9.12
CA LYS A 93 -9.12 3.87 8.30
C LYS A 93 -7.94 3.42 9.16
N LEU A 94 -7.60 4.14 10.23
CA LEU A 94 -6.53 3.74 11.15
C LEU A 94 -6.82 2.41 11.86
N GLN A 95 -8.06 2.18 12.29
CA GLN A 95 -8.46 0.91 12.89
C GLN A 95 -8.36 -0.25 11.89
N ARG A 96 -8.79 -0.02 10.65
CA ARG A 96 -8.66 -0.99 9.56
C ARG A 96 -7.19 -1.28 9.25
N ALA A 97 -6.36 -0.25 9.11
CA ALA A 97 -4.92 -0.35 8.91
C ALA A 97 -4.26 -1.20 10.00
N ARG A 98 -4.54 -0.91 11.28
CA ARG A 98 -4.02 -1.67 12.41
C ARG A 98 -4.41 -3.14 12.37
N THR A 99 -5.65 -3.44 11.96
CA THR A 99 -6.13 -4.81 11.83
C THR A 99 -5.43 -5.53 10.68
N GLN A 100 -5.25 -4.86 9.55
CA GLN A 100 -4.57 -5.41 8.37
C GLN A 100 -3.08 -5.66 8.60
N ILE A 101 -2.39 -4.74 9.29
CA ILE A 101 -0.98 -4.90 9.67
C ILE A 101 -0.80 -6.17 10.52
N LYS A 102 -1.67 -6.41 11.51
CA LYS A 102 -1.61 -7.62 12.34
C LYS A 102 -1.84 -8.93 11.58
N THR A 103 -2.41 -8.86 10.38
CA THR A 103 -2.63 -10.04 9.53
C THR A 103 -1.53 -10.23 8.50
N LEU A 104 -0.57 -9.31 8.41
CA LEU A 104 0.56 -9.46 7.49
C LEU A 104 1.48 -10.58 7.96
N PRO A 105 1.88 -11.51 7.08
CA PRO A 105 2.82 -12.55 7.42
C PRO A 105 4.22 -11.96 7.66
N ASP A 106 4.99 -12.64 8.50
CA ASP A 106 6.43 -12.37 8.71
C ASP A 106 6.76 -10.92 9.12
N MET A 107 5.86 -10.30 9.91
CA MET A 107 6.06 -8.96 10.45
C MET A 107 6.90 -8.91 11.73
N GLU A 108 7.18 -10.06 12.33
CA GLU A 108 7.93 -10.17 13.60
C GLU A 108 9.44 -10.32 13.37
N ARG A 109 9.86 -10.44 12.11
CA ARG A 109 11.22 -10.78 11.71
C ARG A 109 11.95 -9.59 11.12
N ASP A 110 13.23 -9.49 11.42
CA ASP A 110 14.08 -8.42 10.91
C ASP A 110 14.61 -8.74 9.49
N ILE A 111 14.97 -7.68 8.77
CA ILE A 111 15.49 -7.78 7.40
C ILE A 111 16.78 -8.61 7.36
N GLU A 112 17.65 -8.47 8.37
CA GLU A 112 18.91 -9.21 8.45
C GLU A 112 18.67 -10.74 8.49
N GLU A 113 17.68 -11.19 9.27
CA GLU A 113 17.34 -12.61 9.37
C GLU A 113 16.72 -13.15 8.07
N GLN A 114 15.97 -12.31 7.34
CA GLN A 114 15.43 -12.66 6.02
C GLN A 114 16.54 -12.76 4.97
N GLU A 115 17.52 -11.85 5.01
CA GLU A 115 18.68 -11.88 4.11
C GLU A 115 19.56 -13.12 4.33
N GLU A 116 19.79 -13.50 5.59
CA GLU A 116 20.49 -14.74 5.92
C GLU A 116 19.77 -15.98 5.38
N GLU A 117 18.44 -16.05 5.54
CA GLU A 117 17.66 -17.15 5.00
C GLU A 117 17.70 -17.18 3.46
N ILE A 118 17.60 -16.02 2.80
CA ILE A 118 17.74 -15.95 1.34
C ILE A 118 19.08 -16.54 0.89
N GLN A 119 20.17 -16.19 1.56
CA GLN A 119 21.49 -16.73 1.23
C GLN A 119 21.55 -18.25 1.40
N GLU A 120 20.97 -18.80 2.47
CA GLU A 120 20.89 -20.24 2.68
C GLU A 120 20.06 -20.94 1.59
N LEU A 121 18.88 -20.39 1.28
CA LEU A 121 18.00 -20.90 0.23
C LEU A 121 18.67 -20.87 -1.14
N GLU A 122 19.38 -19.80 -1.48
CA GLU A 122 20.14 -19.69 -2.72
C GLU A 122 21.30 -20.69 -2.79
N ALA A 123 22.01 -20.92 -1.68
CA ALA A 123 23.03 -21.97 -1.59
C ALA A 123 22.42 -23.36 -1.83
N ARG A 124 21.27 -23.64 -1.22
CA ARG A 124 20.54 -24.90 -1.42
C ARG A 124 20.07 -25.08 -2.86
N ILE A 125 19.54 -24.04 -3.49
CA ILE A 125 19.13 -24.06 -4.91
C ILE A 125 20.34 -24.35 -5.80
N ARG A 126 21.50 -23.75 -5.53
CA ARG A 126 22.74 -24.03 -6.29
C ARG A 126 23.12 -25.50 -6.19
N MET A 127 23.13 -26.08 -4.99
CA MET A 127 23.42 -27.49 -4.81
C MET A 127 22.41 -28.39 -5.53
N GLN A 128 21.12 -28.07 -5.44
CA GLN A 128 20.08 -28.84 -6.12
C GLN A 128 20.23 -28.80 -7.64
N ARG A 129 20.58 -27.64 -8.21
CA ARG A 129 20.86 -27.50 -9.64
C ARG A 129 22.07 -28.34 -10.07
N GLU A 130 23.13 -28.35 -9.27
CA GLU A 130 24.32 -29.18 -9.55
C GLU A 130 23.99 -30.68 -9.55
N VAL A 131 23.19 -31.14 -8.59
CA VAL A 131 22.75 -32.54 -8.52
C VAL A 131 21.88 -32.90 -9.72
N LEU A 132 20.94 -32.02 -10.10
CA LEU A 132 20.12 -32.23 -11.29
C LEU A 132 20.95 -32.27 -12.57
N GLU A 133 21.98 -31.43 -12.67
CA GLU A 133 22.89 -31.43 -13.81
C GLU A 133 23.66 -32.76 -13.91
N LYS A 134 24.25 -33.23 -12.81
CA LYS A 134 24.93 -34.53 -12.74
C LYS A 134 23.99 -35.69 -13.09
N LEU A 135 22.75 -35.62 -12.63
CA LEU A 135 21.74 -36.63 -12.96
C LEU A 135 21.37 -36.60 -14.45
N ARG A 136 21.28 -35.40 -15.04
CA ARG A 136 21.05 -35.21 -16.48
C ARG A 136 22.19 -35.79 -17.30
N GLU A 137 23.44 -35.45 -16.97
CA GLU A 137 24.64 -35.97 -17.65
C GLU A 137 24.68 -37.50 -17.61
N ARG A 138 24.53 -38.09 -16.42
CA ARG A 138 24.54 -39.55 -16.27
C ARG A 138 23.36 -40.22 -16.98
N GLY A 139 22.20 -39.57 -17.02
CA GLY A 139 21.04 -40.04 -17.79
C GLY A 139 21.29 -40.04 -19.30
N VAL A 140 22.01 -39.05 -19.83
CA VAL A 140 22.43 -39.00 -21.25
C VAL A 140 23.44 -40.09 -21.55
N ASP A 141 24.39 -40.35 -20.66
CA ASP A 141 25.38 -41.44 -20.81
C ASP A 141 24.69 -42.81 -20.86
N PHE A 142 23.70 -43.05 -19.98
CA PHE A 142 22.90 -44.28 -20.02
C PHE A 142 22.09 -44.44 -21.32
N GLY A 143 21.60 -43.34 -21.91
CA GLY A 143 20.91 -43.37 -23.20
C GLY A 143 21.84 -43.71 -24.37
N ASN A 144 23.04 -43.12 -24.39
CA ASN A 144 24.03 -43.37 -25.44
C ASN A 144 24.68 -44.76 -25.36
N GLU A 145 24.81 -45.34 -24.16
CA GLU A 145 25.37 -46.67 -23.97
C GLU A 145 24.37 -47.78 -24.29
N GLY A 146 23.06 -47.53 -24.09
CA GLY A 146 21.99 -48.40 -24.59
C GLY A 146 21.92 -48.44 -26.12
N ASP A 147 22.07 -47.30 -26.80
CA ASP A 147 22.04 -47.19 -28.26
C ASP A 147 23.23 -47.90 -28.94
N LYS A 148 24.41 -47.89 -28.30
CA LYS A 148 25.61 -48.62 -28.78
C LYS A 148 25.56 -50.13 -28.59
N MET A 149 24.70 -50.65 -27.71
CA MET A 149 24.56 -52.09 -27.50
C MET A 149 23.46 -52.74 -28.38
N GLU A 150 22.67 -51.94 -29.11
CA GLU A 150 21.63 -52.43 -30.03
C GLU A 150 22.04 -52.47 -31.52
N THR A 151 23.29 -52.12 -31.86
CA THR A 151 23.86 -52.21 -33.22
C THR A 151 24.98 -53.24 -33.32
#